data_AF-A0A838HP10-F1
#
_entry.id   AF-A0A838HP10-F1
#
_cell.length_a   1.000
_cell.length_b   1.000
_cell.length_c   1.000
_cell.angle_alpha   90.00
_cell.angle_beta   90.00
_cell.angle_gamma   90.00
#
_symmetry.space_group_name_H-M   'P 1'
#
loop_
_entity.id
_entity.type
_entity.pdbx_description
1 polymer ?
#
loop_
_entity_poly.entity_id
_entity_poly.type
_entity_poly.pdbx_seq_one_letter_code
_entity_poly.pdbx_strand_id
1 'polypeptide(L)'
;MRRRLAFVLVLALALSLLAPAAIAWPRRGGGWPPPVPEHLQQRRVLRAYAADTWSSMAALTDPTTGLTADNLSADGTRSAYTSPTNIGAYLWSTLAARDVGIISRREALDRVKHTLRTVAYLERHEPSGMYFNWYDPATGEKLEIWPVDGNPVYPFLSSVDNGWLAAALMMVSNAVPQVRNQARALAESFDFGFYYDPQVGQIRGGYWTELPPGQDYAPAVSGGCEKSPSEGDTGEGFTCHHYGSFNTEPRIASYIGIAMGDIPPEHYFRTFRTFPATCDWGWQEQQPVGETRTYLGVDVFEGAYTYRGMQIVPSWGGSMFEALMVPLLVPEEQWGPRSWGVNHPLYVRAQIEHGLEEAGYGYWGFSPSNDPAGGYREYGVDQIGLNPDGYSSDQERTLVDP
;
A
#
# COMPACT_ATOMS: atom_id res chain seq x y z
N MET A 1 106.99 -2.24 25.20
CA MET A 1 107.57 -3.60 25.22
C MET A 1 106.40 -4.59 25.35
N ARG A 2 106.25 -5.51 24.38
CA ARG A 2 105.57 -6.85 24.40
C ARG A 2 104.41 -7.06 25.42
N ARG A 3 103.24 -7.65 25.14
CA ARG A 3 102.69 -8.59 24.12
C ARG A 3 101.22 -8.85 24.58
N ARG A 4 100.21 -8.94 23.70
CA ARG A 4 99.46 -10.18 23.29
C ARG A 4 98.84 -10.98 24.45
N LEU A 5 97.62 -11.55 24.48
CA LEU A 5 96.62 -12.04 23.51
C LEU A 5 95.35 -12.38 24.39
N ALA A 6 94.11 -12.04 24.04
CA ALA A 6 93.07 -12.84 23.34
C ALA A 6 92.44 -14.06 24.09
N PHE A 7 91.14 -14.28 23.77
CA PHE A 7 90.20 -15.40 24.06
C PHE A 7 89.37 -15.36 25.37
N VAL A 8 88.09 -15.75 25.44
CA VAL A 8 86.91 -15.90 24.53
C VAL A 8 85.68 -16.15 25.44
N LEU A 9 84.48 -15.85 24.92
CA LEU A 9 83.10 -16.16 25.35
C LEU A 9 82.86 -17.21 26.47
N VAL A 10 81.81 -17.04 27.28
CA VAL A 10 80.45 -17.65 27.12
C VAL A 10 79.51 -17.18 28.25
N LEU A 11 78.22 -17.12 27.89
CA LEU A 11 77.01 -16.61 28.53
C LEU A 11 76.55 -17.34 29.82
N ALA A 12 75.74 -16.60 30.60
CA ALA A 12 74.44 -16.96 31.18
C ALA A 12 74.29 -17.26 32.71
N LEU A 13 73.46 -16.39 33.31
CA LEU A 13 72.42 -16.56 34.34
C LEU A 13 72.75 -17.10 35.76
N ALA A 14 72.43 -16.29 36.79
CA ALA A 14 71.41 -16.60 37.81
C ALA A 14 71.14 -15.42 38.78
N LEU A 15 69.84 -15.12 38.97
CA LEU A 15 69.06 -14.65 40.15
C LEU A 15 69.76 -13.99 41.36
N SER A 16 69.21 -13.07 42.16
CA SER A 16 68.11 -12.06 42.15
C SER A 16 67.88 -11.67 43.62
N LEU A 17 67.75 -10.38 44.01
CA LEU A 17 67.13 -9.98 45.29
C LEU A 17 66.40 -8.61 45.20
N LEU A 18 65.06 -8.70 45.30
CA LEU A 18 64.08 -7.85 46.00
C LEU A 18 63.97 -6.34 45.73
N ALA A 19 62.86 -5.94 45.10
CA ALA A 19 62.25 -4.60 45.16
C ALA A 19 60.72 -4.75 45.35
N PRO A 20 60.04 -3.79 46.01
CA PRO A 20 58.69 -3.98 46.55
C PRO A 20 57.62 -4.03 45.46
N ALA A 21 56.64 -4.91 45.66
CA ALA A 21 55.47 -5.07 44.79
C ALA A 21 54.59 -3.82 44.84
N ALA A 22 54.67 -2.99 43.80
CA ALA A 22 53.59 -2.07 43.46
C ALA A 22 52.42 -2.92 42.91
N ILE A 23 51.30 -2.94 43.63
CA ILE A 23 50.05 -3.48 43.12
C ILE A 23 49.60 -2.57 41.98
N ALA A 24 49.98 -2.93 40.76
CA ALA A 24 49.45 -2.32 39.55
C ALA A 24 48.00 -2.79 39.40
N TRP A 25 47.06 -1.91 39.75
CA TRP A 25 45.66 -2.08 39.37
C TRP A 25 45.62 -2.27 37.84
N PRO A 26 44.92 -3.29 37.29
CA PRO A 26 44.75 -3.37 35.86
C PRO A 26 44.05 -2.09 35.43
N ARG A 27 44.75 -1.27 34.63
CA ARG A 27 44.14 -0.22 33.83
C ARG A 27 43.12 -0.94 32.95
N ARG A 28 41.86 -0.99 33.40
CA ARG A 28 40.73 -1.20 32.49
C ARG A 28 40.79 -0.03 31.54
N GLY A 29 41.38 -0.25 30.38
CA GLY A 29 41.21 0.65 29.26
C GLY A 29 39.71 0.83 29.08
N GLY A 30 39.22 2.03 29.38
CA GLY A 30 37.89 2.46 29.01
C GLY A 30 37.86 2.57 27.49
N GLY A 31 37.86 1.43 26.82
CA GLY A 31 37.44 1.35 25.44
C GLY A 31 35.97 1.72 25.44
N TRP A 32 35.62 2.78 24.73
CA TRP A 32 34.25 3.02 24.33
C TRP A 32 33.69 1.70 23.77
N PRO A 33 32.46 1.29 24.14
CA PRO A 33 31.85 0.15 23.49
C PRO A 33 31.94 0.36 21.98
N PRO A 34 32.31 -0.67 21.20
CA PRO A 34 32.42 -0.53 19.76
C PRO A 34 31.11 0.04 19.23
N PRO A 35 31.15 0.99 18.28
CA PRO A 35 29.93 1.54 17.70
C PRO A 35 29.07 0.38 17.19
N VAL A 36 27.79 0.39 17.55
CA VAL A 36 26.84 -0.62 17.08
C VAL A 36 26.87 -0.57 15.55
N PRO A 37 27.14 -1.69 14.86
CA PRO A 37 27.12 -1.74 13.41
C PRO A 37 25.88 -1.05 12.84
N GLU A 38 26.03 -0.26 11.77
CA GLU A 38 24.95 0.54 11.18
C GLU A 38 23.69 -0.29 10.90
N HIS A 39 23.85 -1.51 10.36
CA HIS A 39 22.75 -2.43 10.12
C HIS A 39 21.99 -2.84 11.39
N LEU A 40 22.66 -2.93 12.56
CA LEU A 40 21.99 -3.20 13.84
C LEU A 40 21.25 -1.97 14.36
N GLN A 41 21.75 -0.76 14.09
CA GLN A 41 21.04 0.48 14.41
C GLN A 41 19.78 0.62 13.54
N GLN A 42 19.92 0.44 12.22
CA GLN A 42 18.80 0.40 11.28
C GLN A 42 17.76 -0.64 11.69
N ARG A 43 18.19 -1.86 12.05
CA ARG A 43 17.26 -2.91 12.50
C ARG A 43 16.51 -2.53 13.77
N ARG A 44 17.12 -1.78 14.69
CA ARG A 44 16.41 -1.26 15.89
C ARG A 44 15.37 -0.23 15.50
N VAL A 45 15.71 0.71 14.63
CA VAL A 45 14.79 1.75 14.14
C VAL A 45 13.60 1.11 13.42
N LEU A 46 13.85 0.21 12.47
CA LEU A 46 12.77 -0.48 11.73
C LEU A 46 11.88 -1.32 12.63
N ARG A 47 12.44 -1.94 13.68
CA ARG A 47 11.64 -2.65 14.69
C ARG A 47 10.79 -1.71 15.53
N ALA A 48 11.29 -0.52 15.85
CA ALA A 48 10.50 0.50 16.54
C ALA A 48 9.33 0.95 15.67
N TYR A 49 9.58 1.28 14.39
CA TYR A 49 8.50 1.63 13.45
C TYR A 49 7.44 0.53 13.36
N ALA A 50 7.84 -0.73 13.19
CA ALA A 50 6.90 -1.84 13.14
C ALA A 50 6.08 -1.98 14.45
N ALA A 51 6.71 -1.81 15.61
CA ALA A 51 6.04 -1.89 16.91
C ALA A 51 5.07 -0.71 17.15
N ASP A 52 5.45 0.50 16.77
CA ASP A 52 4.63 1.71 16.92
C ASP A 52 3.43 1.65 15.94
N THR A 53 3.67 1.26 14.68
CA THR A 53 2.59 1.03 13.71
C THR A 53 1.62 -0.05 14.19
N TRP A 54 2.13 -1.18 14.70
CA TRP A 54 1.26 -2.22 15.28
C TRP A 54 0.44 -1.69 16.48
N SER A 55 1.06 -0.87 17.34
CA SER A 55 0.37 -0.27 18.47
C SER A 55 -0.79 0.63 18.02
N SER A 56 -0.60 1.39 16.93
CA SER A 56 -1.67 2.16 16.30
C SER A 56 -2.78 1.26 15.76
N MET A 57 -2.45 0.22 14.99
CA MET A 57 -3.44 -0.73 14.47
C MET A 57 -4.25 -1.39 15.59
N ALA A 58 -3.57 -1.85 16.65
CA ALA A 58 -4.23 -2.45 17.82
C ALA A 58 -5.10 -1.45 18.58
N ALA A 59 -4.73 -0.16 18.60
CA ALA A 59 -5.54 0.90 19.20
C ALA A 59 -6.76 1.24 18.33
N LEU A 60 -6.65 1.25 17.01
CA LEU A 60 -7.75 1.47 16.07
C LEU A 60 -8.82 0.37 16.11
N THR A 61 -8.42 -0.86 16.44
CA THR A 61 -9.35 -2.00 16.48
C THR A 61 -10.27 -1.96 17.69
N ASP A 62 -11.57 -2.07 17.46
CA ASP A 62 -12.57 -2.27 18.50
C ASP A 62 -12.40 -3.66 19.15
N PRO A 63 -12.28 -3.75 20.48
CA PRO A 63 -12.02 -5.02 21.17
C PRO A 63 -13.23 -5.96 21.25
N THR A 64 -14.44 -5.47 20.96
CA THR A 64 -15.70 -6.23 21.03
C THR A 64 -16.04 -6.89 19.71
N THR A 65 -15.80 -6.19 18.60
CA THR A 65 -16.09 -6.68 17.25
C THR A 65 -14.84 -7.18 16.53
N GLY A 66 -13.66 -6.66 16.88
CA GLY A 66 -12.43 -6.89 16.11
C GLY A 66 -12.39 -6.14 14.78
N LEU A 67 -13.29 -5.18 14.54
CA LEU A 67 -13.27 -4.27 13.38
C LEU A 67 -12.34 -3.08 13.65
N THR A 68 -11.68 -2.59 12.61
CA THR A 68 -10.66 -1.54 12.75
C THR A 68 -11.20 -0.22 12.25
N ALA A 69 -11.35 0.74 13.16
CA ALA A 69 -11.81 2.07 12.81
C ALA A 69 -10.89 2.71 11.76
N ASP A 70 -11.45 3.63 10.99
CA ASP A 70 -10.74 4.36 9.94
C ASP A 70 -9.61 5.26 10.48
N ASN A 71 -9.87 5.93 11.61
CA ASN A 71 -8.88 6.80 12.22
C ASN A 71 -9.01 6.86 13.74
N LEU A 72 -7.94 7.37 14.36
CA LEU A 72 -7.81 7.58 15.79
C LEU A 72 -7.48 9.06 16.02
N SER A 73 -8.29 9.72 16.82
CA SER A 73 -7.99 11.07 17.30
C SER A 73 -6.81 11.06 18.27
N ALA A 74 -6.16 12.21 18.46
CA ALA A 74 -5.00 12.33 19.36
C ALA A 74 -5.31 11.96 20.83
N ASP A 75 -6.58 12.03 21.24
CA ASP A 75 -7.06 11.63 22.56
C ASP A 75 -7.36 10.12 22.68
N GLY A 76 -7.17 9.35 21.59
CA GLY A 76 -7.44 7.92 21.52
C GLY A 76 -8.89 7.57 21.14
N THR A 77 -9.71 8.55 20.76
CA THR A 77 -11.07 8.30 20.26
C THR A 77 -11.01 7.69 18.85
N ARG A 78 -11.66 6.52 18.67
CA ARG A 78 -11.82 5.87 17.36
C ARG A 78 -12.91 6.54 16.56
N SER A 79 -12.76 6.59 15.24
CA SER A 79 -13.87 6.96 14.36
C SER A 79 -15.03 5.97 14.46
N ALA A 80 -16.26 6.45 14.28
CA ALA A 80 -17.47 5.64 14.26
C ALA A 80 -17.76 5.04 12.87
N TYR A 81 -16.71 4.79 12.08
CA TYR A 81 -16.81 4.21 10.75
C TYR A 81 -15.56 3.40 10.38
N THR A 82 -15.75 2.32 9.62
CA THR A 82 -14.70 1.45 9.06
C THR A 82 -15.07 1.04 7.63
N SER A 83 -14.07 0.73 6.82
CA SER A 83 -14.22 0.17 5.47
C SER A 83 -13.73 -1.29 5.38
N PRO A 84 -14.07 -2.03 4.32
CA PRO A 84 -13.45 -3.32 4.01
C PRO A 84 -11.91 -3.24 3.92
N THR A 85 -11.37 -2.13 3.39
CA THR A 85 -9.91 -1.88 3.36
C THR A 85 -9.32 -1.82 4.76
N ASN A 86 -9.94 -1.12 5.71
CA ASN A 86 -9.43 -1.01 7.08
C ASN A 86 -9.41 -2.36 7.80
N ILE A 87 -10.45 -3.17 7.57
CA ILE A 87 -10.54 -4.55 8.07
C ILE A 87 -9.43 -5.41 7.47
N GLY A 88 -9.24 -5.34 6.14
CA GLY A 88 -8.14 -6.02 5.45
C GLY A 88 -6.78 -5.59 6.03
N ALA A 89 -6.60 -4.29 6.24
CA ALA A 89 -5.38 -3.70 6.74
C ALA A 89 -4.98 -4.20 8.11
N TYR A 90 -5.95 -4.34 9.00
CA TYR A 90 -5.72 -4.97 10.28
C TYR A 90 -5.34 -6.44 10.18
N LEU A 91 -5.99 -7.21 9.30
CA LEU A 91 -5.69 -8.63 9.13
C LEU A 91 -4.24 -8.85 8.63
N TRP A 92 -3.79 -8.18 7.57
CA TRP A 92 -2.40 -8.35 7.11
C TRP A 92 -1.38 -7.74 8.08
N SER A 93 -1.73 -6.64 8.77
CA SER A 93 -0.87 -6.07 9.82
C SER A 93 -0.72 -7.00 11.01
N THR A 94 -1.77 -7.74 11.38
CA THR A 94 -1.73 -8.77 12.43
C THR A 94 -0.79 -9.92 12.04
N LEU A 95 -0.82 -10.35 10.77
CA LEU A 95 0.11 -11.36 10.25
C LEU A 95 1.55 -10.84 10.26
N ALA A 96 1.77 -9.60 9.81
CA ALA A 96 3.09 -8.98 9.83
C ALA A 96 3.64 -8.86 11.25
N ALA A 97 2.85 -8.34 12.21
CA ALA A 97 3.23 -8.20 13.61
C ALA A 97 3.61 -9.53 14.26
N ARG A 98 2.90 -10.62 13.91
CA ARG A 98 3.24 -11.99 14.32
C ARG A 98 4.59 -12.41 13.76
N ASP A 99 4.83 -12.18 12.46
CA ASP A 99 6.01 -12.69 11.76
C ASP A 99 7.29 -11.93 12.11
N VAL A 100 7.18 -10.63 12.42
CA VAL A 100 8.31 -9.86 12.98
C VAL A 100 8.51 -10.07 14.49
N GLY A 101 7.56 -10.75 15.15
CA GLY A 101 7.64 -11.13 16.56
C GLY A 101 7.19 -10.06 17.57
N ILE A 102 6.37 -9.10 17.15
CA ILE A 102 5.75 -8.10 18.04
C ILE A 102 4.65 -8.75 18.89
N ILE A 103 3.83 -9.61 18.28
CA ILE A 103 2.79 -10.39 18.97
C ILE A 103 3.03 -11.89 18.86
N SER A 104 2.47 -12.64 19.82
CA SER A 104 2.57 -14.10 19.79
C SER A 104 1.70 -14.72 18.70
N ARG A 105 2.03 -15.94 18.26
CA ARG A 105 1.19 -16.72 17.33
C ARG A 105 -0.23 -16.93 17.87
N ARG A 106 -0.37 -17.10 19.19
CA ARG A 106 -1.67 -17.28 19.85
C ARG A 106 -2.51 -16.01 19.78
N GLU A 107 -1.91 -14.87 20.13
CA GLU A 107 -2.58 -13.58 20.07
C GLU A 107 -3.01 -13.25 18.63
N ALA A 108 -2.13 -13.43 17.65
CA ALA A 108 -2.47 -13.22 16.25
C ALA A 108 -3.65 -14.11 15.81
N LEU A 109 -3.67 -15.38 16.21
CA LEU A 109 -4.78 -16.29 15.92
C LEU A 109 -6.08 -15.82 16.55
N ASP A 110 -6.05 -15.40 17.82
CA ASP A 110 -7.24 -14.98 18.55
C ASP A 110 -7.84 -13.70 17.93
N ARG A 111 -6.98 -12.74 17.55
CA ARG A 111 -7.36 -11.51 16.82
C ARG A 111 -7.99 -11.82 15.46
N VAL A 112 -7.32 -12.60 14.63
CA VAL A 112 -7.83 -12.98 13.30
C VAL A 112 -9.16 -13.73 13.42
N LYS A 113 -9.26 -14.71 14.33
CA LYS A 113 -10.52 -15.41 14.60
C LYS A 113 -11.64 -14.45 14.98
N HIS A 114 -11.33 -13.45 15.80
CA HIS A 114 -12.33 -12.51 16.26
C HIS A 114 -12.87 -11.65 15.12
N THR A 115 -11.99 -11.04 14.34
CA THR A 115 -12.37 -10.24 13.17
C THR A 115 -13.15 -11.07 12.15
N LEU A 116 -12.69 -12.28 11.82
CA LEU A 116 -13.38 -13.14 10.85
C LEU A 116 -14.79 -13.57 11.32
N ARG A 117 -15.01 -13.74 12.63
CA ARG A 117 -16.36 -14.01 13.14
C ARG A 117 -17.29 -12.85 12.83
N THR A 118 -16.86 -11.62 13.07
CA THR A 118 -17.70 -10.44 12.83
C THR A 118 -17.90 -10.20 11.33
N VAL A 119 -16.83 -10.27 10.53
CA VAL A 119 -16.87 -10.11 9.06
C VAL A 119 -17.87 -11.08 8.41
N ALA A 120 -18.01 -12.29 8.94
CA ALA A 120 -18.96 -13.28 8.42
C ALA A 120 -20.44 -12.92 8.61
N TYR A 121 -20.76 -11.93 9.45
CA TYR A 121 -22.14 -11.49 9.72
C TYR A 121 -22.43 -10.04 9.31
N LEU A 122 -21.45 -9.31 8.77
CA LEU A 122 -21.71 -7.99 8.23
C LEU A 122 -22.67 -8.11 7.04
N GLU A 123 -23.63 -7.20 6.97
CA GLU A 123 -24.51 -7.07 5.80
C GLU A 123 -23.67 -6.83 4.54
N ARG A 124 -24.00 -7.51 3.45
CA ARG A 124 -23.28 -7.41 2.18
C ARG A 124 -24.25 -7.54 1.03
N HIS A 125 -23.83 -7.15 -0.16
CA HIS A 125 -24.64 -7.31 -1.36
C HIS A 125 -24.70 -8.78 -1.77
N GLU A 126 -25.78 -9.46 -1.41
CA GLU A 126 -25.96 -10.91 -1.62
C GLU A 126 -25.67 -11.38 -3.06
N PRO A 127 -26.09 -10.68 -4.14
CA PRO A 127 -25.82 -11.14 -5.50
C PRO A 127 -24.33 -11.22 -5.88
N SER A 128 -23.50 -10.28 -5.42
CA SER A 128 -22.06 -10.24 -5.76
C SER A 128 -21.14 -10.71 -4.62
N GLY A 129 -21.70 -10.88 -3.42
CA GLY A 129 -20.95 -11.19 -2.20
C GLY A 129 -20.08 -10.04 -1.67
N MET A 130 -20.11 -8.87 -2.31
CA MET A 130 -19.28 -7.71 -1.98
C MET A 130 -19.80 -6.98 -0.74
N TYR A 131 -18.87 -6.53 0.10
CA TYR A 131 -19.17 -5.67 1.25
C TYR A 131 -19.39 -4.22 0.81
N PHE A 132 -20.21 -3.51 1.58
CA PHE A 132 -20.42 -2.07 1.44
C PHE A 132 -19.20 -1.30 1.94
N ASN A 133 -19.07 -0.05 1.50
CA ASN A 133 -17.94 0.82 1.81
C ASN A 133 -17.84 1.20 3.29
N TRP A 134 -18.95 1.30 4.03
CA TRP A 134 -18.93 1.80 5.40
C TRP A 134 -19.78 0.99 6.38
N TYR A 135 -19.18 0.67 7.53
CA TYR A 135 -19.83 0.06 8.69
C TYR A 135 -19.45 0.79 9.97
N ASP A 136 -20.29 0.73 11.01
CA ASP A 136 -19.91 1.11 12.36
C ASP A 136 -18.96 0.04 12.95
N PRO A 137 -17.74 0.37 13.39
CA PRO A 137 -16.80 -0.61 13.93
C PRO A 137 -17.24 -1.19 15.28
N ALA A 138 -18.06 -0.51 16.06
CA ALA A 138 -18.55 -0.97 17.37
C ALA A 138 -19.76 -1.91 17.26
N THR A 139 -20.57 -1.82 16.19
CA THR A 139 -21.77 -2.65 16.01
C THR A 139 -21.70 -3.59 14.81
N GLY A 140 -20.93 -3.24 13.77
CA GLY A 140 -20.93 -3.92 12.48
C GLY A 140 -22.10 -3.56 11.58
N GLU A 141 -22.91 -2.56 11.94
CA GLU A 141 -24.05 -2.11 11.14
C GLU A 141 -23.56 -1.30 9.94
N LYS A 142 -24.15 -1.56 8.76
CA LYS A 142 -23.91 -0.80 7.54
C LYS A 142 -24.35 0.65 7.75
N LEU A 143 -23.52 1.62 7.36
CA LEU A 143 -23.84 3.03 7.53
C LEU A 143 -24.70 3.57 6.38
N GLU A 144 -25.83 4.19 6.74
CA GLU A 144 -26.70 4.95 5.84
C GLU A 144 -26.73 6.45 6.17
N ILE A 145 -26.10 6.83 7.29
CA ILE A 145 -25.93 8.21 7.73
C ILE A 145 -24.48 8.38 8.18
N TRP A 146 -23.84 9.45 7.72
CA TRP A 146 -22.47 9.73 8.05
C TRP A 146 -22.36 10.23 9.50
N PRO A 147 -21.53 9.60 10.35
CA PRO A 147 -21.55 9.87 11.79
C PRO A 147 -20.98 11.25 12.18
N VAL A 148 -20.25 11.91 11.27
CA VAL A 148 -19.60 13.20 11.55
C VAL A 148 -20.53 14.38 11.34
N ASP A 149 -21.27 14.40 10.23
CA ASP A 149 -22.09 15.55 9.81
C ASP A 149 -23.58 15.22 9.61
N GLY A 150 -23.97 13.94 9.72
CA GLY A 150 -25.35 13.48 9.56
C GLY A 150 -25.84 13.42 8.12
N ASN A 151 -24.97 13.59 7.12
CA ASN A 151 -25.35 13.49 5.72
C ASN A 151 -25.70 12.03 5.33
N PRO A 152 -26.63 11.80 4.37
CA PRO A 152 -26.90 10.47 3.86
C PRO A 152 -25.66 9.80 3.28
N VAL A 153 -25.48 8.52 3.59
CA VAL A 153 -24.50 7.64 2.96
C VAL A 153 -25.26 6.71 2.03
N TYR A 154 -24.96 6.80 0.74
CA TYR A 154 -25.48 5.88 -0.25
C TYR A 154 -24.60 4.63 -0.26
N PRO A 155 -25.12 3.45 0.13
CA PRO A 155 -24.30 2.24 0.21
C PRO A 155 -23.66 1.91 -1.13
N PHE A 156 -22.34 1.76 -1.10
CA PHE A 156 -21.53 1.59 -2.31
C PHE A 156 -20.63 0.37 -2.18
N LEU A 157 -20.56 -0.44 -3.24
CA LEU A 157 -19.71 -1.59 -3.37
C LEU A 157 -18.44 -1.16 -4.11
N SER A 158 -17.41 -0.78 -3.38
CA SER A 158 -16.11 -0.37 -3.93
C SER A 158 -15.33 -1.59 -4.42
N SER A 159 -14.91 -1.58 -5.70
CA SER A 159 -14.09 -2.67 -6.24
C SER A 159 -12.71 -2.73 -5.59
N VAL A 160 -12.17 -1.57 -5.19
CA VAL A 160 -10.87 -1.44 -4.50
C VAL A 160 -10.96 -1.94 -3.06
N ASP A 161 -11.97 -1.51 -2.30
CA ASP A 161 -12.07 -1.89 -0.89
C ASP A 161 -12.28 -3.39 -0.72
N ASN A 162 -13.14 -3.97 -1.55
CA ASN A 162 -13.34 -5.41 -1.58
C ASN A 162 -12.08 -6.13 -2.09
N GLY A 163 -11.34 -5.54 -3.03
CA GLY A 163 -10.02 -6.04 -3.46
C GLY A 163 -9.04 -6.18 -2.30
N TRP A 164 -8.90 -5.15 -1.46
CA TRP A 164 -8.01 -5.20 -0.30
C TRP A 164 -8.45 -6.20 0.77
N LEU A 165 -9.76 -6.28 1.05
CA LEU A 165 -10.27 -7.28 1.98
C LEU A 165 -10.04 -8.70 1.46
N ALA A 166 -10.29 -8.95 0.17
CA ALA A 166 -10.05 -10.25 -0.46
C ALA A 166 -8.57 -10.64 -0.39
N ALA A 167 -7.63 -9.72 -0.67
CA ALA A 167 -6.20 -9.96 -0.51
C ALA A 167 -5.87 -10.42 0.92
N ALA A 168 -6.41 -9.73 1.92
CA ALA A 168 -6.20 -10.07 3.33
C ALA A 168 -6.77 -11.45 3.69
N LEU A 169 -7.97 -11.79 3.20
CA LEU A 169 -8.60 -13.10 3.40
C LEU A 169 -7.79 -14.22 2.76
N MET A 170 -7.26 -14.00 1.55
CA MET A 170 -6.36 -14.94 0.87
C MET A 170 -5.08 -15.14 1.68
N MET A 171 -4.46 -14.06 2.19
CA MET A 171 -3.27 -14.15 3.06
C MET A 171 -3.58 -14.97 4.33
N VAL A 172 -4.69 -14.68 5.00
CA VAL A 172 -5.11 -15.41 6.22
C VAL A 172 -5.34 -16.90 5.91
N SER A 173 -5.99 -17.22 4.78
CA SER A 173 -6.25 -18.61 4.40
C SER A 173 -4.96 -19.43 4.25
N ASN A 174 -3.90 -18.79 3.73
CA ASN A 174 -2.58 -19.38 3.55
C ASN A 174 -1.79 -19.44 4.87
N ALA A 175 -1.83 -18.36 5.66
CA ALA A 175 -0.95 -18.14 6.80
C ALA A 175 -1.51 -18.61 8.16
N VAL A 176 -2.79 -18.93 8.27
CA VAL A 176 -3.45 -19.29 9.54
C VAL A 176 -4.32 -20.55 9.36
N PRO A 177 -3.72 -21.77 9.42
CA PRO A 177 -4.40 -23.03 9.12
C PRO A 177 -5.72 -23.26 9.90
N GLN A 178 -5.80 -22.77 11.14
CA GLN A 178 -6.94 -22.97 12.03
C GLN A 178 -8.21 -22.24 11.58
N VAL A 179 -8.11 -21.20 10.74
CA VAL A 179 -9.24 -20.44 10.20
C VAL A 179 -9.28 -20.47 8.67
N ARG A 180 -8.44 -21.30 8.05
CA ARG A 180 -8.27 -21.36 6.59
C ARG A 180 -9.59 -21.48 5.86
N ASN A 181 -10.42 -22.44 6.25
CA ASN A 181 -11.67 -22.71 5.54
C ASN A 181 -12.66 -21.55 5.65
N GLN A 182 -12.71 -20.86 6.80
CA GLN A 182 -13.56 -19.68 7.00
C GLN A 182 -13.08 -18.51 6.13
N ALA A 183 -11.79 -18.18 6.18
CA ALA A 183 -11.22 -17.10 5.38
C ALA A 183 -11.34 -17.36 3.87
N ARG A 184 -11.09 -18.62 3.45
CA ARG A 184 -11.26 -19.05 2.07
C ARG A 184 -12.71 -18.94 1.61
N ALA A 185 -13.67 -19.43 2.40
CA ALA A 185 -15.09 -19.36 2.03
C ALA A 185 -15.58 -17.91 1.87
N LEU A 186 -15.06 -16.98 2.69
CA LEU A 186 -15.34 -15.55 2.53
C LEU A 186 -14.74 -15.02 1.22
N ALA A 187 -13.45 -15.29 0.95
CA ALA A 187 -12.79 -14.84 -0.28
C ALA A 187 -13.44 -15.41 -1.55
N GLU A 188 -13.79 -16.70 -1.54
CA GLU A 188 -14.46 -17.40 -2.66
C GLU A 188 -15.93 -16.98 -2.85
N SER A 189 -16.49 -16.19 -1.92
CA SER A 189 -17.84 -15.64 -2.08
C SER A 189 -17.89 -14.33 -2.86
N PHE A 190 -16.75 -13.71 -3.16
CA PHE A 190 -16.71 -12.48 -3.92
C PHE A 190 -16.75 -12.78 -5.42
N ASP A 191 -17.66 -12.14 -6.14
CA ASP A 191 -17.71 -12.14 -7.60
C ASP A 191 -17.06 -10.86 -8.14
N PHE A 192 -15.75 -10.89 -8.44
CA PHE A 192 -15.09 -9.73 -9.05
C PHE A 192 -15.51 -9.48 -10.50
N GLY A 193 -16.09 -10.49 -11.16
CA GLY A 193 -16.68 -10.39 -12.48
C GLY A 193 -17.85 -9.41 -12.50
N PHE A 194 -18.52 -9.21 -11.37
CA PHE A 194 -19.56 -8.19 -11.19
C PHE A 194 -19.10 -6.78 -11.56
N TYR A 195 -17.83 -6.43 -11.29
CA TYR A 195 -17.28 -5.11 -11.64
C TYR A 195 -16.74 -5.04 -13.06
N TYR A 196 -16.58 -6.17 -13.74
CA TYR A 196 -15.90 -6.23 -15.04
C TYR A 196 -16.83 -5.80 -16.16
N ASP A 197 -16.42 -4.79 -16.91
CA ASP A 197 -17.09 -4.36 -18.12
C ASP A 197 -16.44 -5.04 -19.34
N PRO A 198 -17.08 -6.04 -19.97
CA PRO A 198 -16.50 -6.75 -21.10
C PRO A 198 -16.40 -5.90 -22.38
N GLN A 199 -17.13 -4.78 -22.48
CA GLN A 199 -17.05 -3.90 -23.65
C GLN A 199 -15.75 -3.07 -23.63
N VAL A 200 -15.33 -2.65 -22.44
CA VAL A 200 -14.09 -1.89 -22.22
C VAL A 200 -12.91 -2.81 -21.90
N GLY A 201 -13.18 -3.97 -21.29
CA GLY A 201 -12.18 -4.89 -20.78
C GLY A 201 -11.54 -4.42 -19.46
N GLN A 202 -12.22 -3.57 -18.71
CA GLN A 202 -11.73 -2.95 -17.47
C GLN A 202 -12.76 -3.12 -16.35
N ILE A 203 -12.31 -2.94 -15.10
CA ILE A 203 -13.21 -2.95 -13.94
C ILE A 203 -13.78 -1.54 -13.70
N ARG A 204 -15.04 -1.48 -13.32
CA ARG A 204 -15.72 -0.27 -12.84
C ARG A 204 -15.19 0.11 -11.45
N GLY A 205 -15.28 1.38 -11.10
CA GLY A 205 -14.96 1.89 -9.76
C GLY A 205 -15.79 1.22 -8.66
N GLY A 206 -17.06 0.95 -8.95
CA GLY A 206 -17.93 0.20 -8.06
C GLY A 206 -19.38 0.27 -8.48
N TYR A 207 -20.28 0.06 -7.51
CA TYR A 207 -21.71 -0.04 -7.74
C TYR A 207 -22.51 0.49 -6.55
N TRP A 208 -23.57 1.24 -6.84
CA TRP A 208 -24.55 1.69 -5.86
C TRP A 208 -25.79 0.82 -5.92
N THR A 209 -26.24 0.34 -4.75
CA THR A 209 -27.56 -0.31 -4.60
C THR A 209 -28.69 0.72 -4.51
N GLU A 210 -28.33 1.97 -4.20
CA GLU A 210 -29.20 3.14 -4.27
C GLU A 210 -28.36 4.32 -4.73
N LEU A 211 -28.72 4.92 -5.87
CA LEU A 211 -27.92 5.96 -6.50
C LEU A 211 -28.01 7.29 -5.74
N PRO A 212 -26.89 7.98 -5.50
CA PRO A 212 -26.92 9.35 -5.01
C PRO A 212 -27.64 10.27 -6.02
N PRO A 213 -28.42 11.27 -5.59
CA PRO A 213 -29.08 12.22 -6.48
C PRO A 213 -28.09 13.00 -7.35
N GLY A 214 -28.39 13.09 -8.64
CA GLY A 214 -27.56 13.82 -9.61
C GLY A 214 -26.18 13.19 -9.89
N GLN A 215 -25.96 11.94 -9.50
CA GLN A 215 -24.74 11.18 -9.75
C GLN A 215 -24.71 10.65 -11.19
N ASP A 216 -23.55 10.74 -11.83
CA ASP A 216 -23.32 10.04 -13.10
C ASP A 216 -23.11 8.54 -12.84
N TYR A 217 -23.88 7.71 -13.55
CA TYR A 217 -23.89 6.26 -13.38
C TYR A 217 -24.06 5.53 -14.71
N ALA A 218 -23.65 4.27 -14.75
CA ALA A 218 -23.92 3.36 -15.86
C ALA A 218 -24.94 2.31 -15.41
N PRO A 219 -26.12 2.24 -16.04
CA PRO A 219 -27.10 1.21 -15.72
C PRO A 219 -26.55 -0.19 -15.99
N ALA A 220 -26.97 -1.19 -15.21
CA ALA A 220 -26.51 -2.58 -15.38
C ALA A 220 -26.82 -3.17 -16.78
N VAL A 221 -27.78 -2.57 -17.50
CA VAL A 221 -28.29 -3.07 -18.80
C VAL A 221 -27.84 -2.22 -20.00
N SER A 222 -27.41 -0.97 -19.79
CA SER A 222 -26.91 -0.07 -20.84
C SER A 222 -25.49 0.40 -20.52
N GLY A 223 -24.55 0.20 -21.45
CA GLY A 223 -23.13 0.55 -21.24
C GLY A 223 -22.82 2.06 -21.24
N GLY A 224 -23.82 2.91 -21.51
CA GLY A 224 -23.68 4.36 -21.56
C GLY A 224 -23.84 5.01 -20.19
N CYS A 225 -23.22 6.18 -20.03
CA CYS A 225 -23.36 7.00 -18.82
C CYS A 225 -24.64 7.84 -18.86
N GLU A 226 -25.41 7.74 -17.78
CA GLU A 226 -26.64 8.46 -17.52
C GLU A 226 -26.52 9.24 -16.19
N LYS A 227 -27.41 10.21 -15.96
CA LYS A 227 -27.42 11.01 -14.73
C LYS A 227 -28.64 10.64 -13.91
N SER A 228 -28.45 10.30 -12.63
CA SER A 228 -29.56 9.92 -11.76
C SER A 228 -30.53 11.11 -11.54
N PRO A 229 -31.83 10.86 -11.37
CA PRO A 229 -32.80 11.91 -11.07
C PRO A 229 -32.41 12.72 -9.82
N SER A 230 -32.77 14.00 -9.79
CA SER A 230 -32.55 14.86 -8.61
C SER A 230 -33.55 14.58 -7.48
N GLU A 231 -34.68 13.95 -7.78
CA GLU A 231 -35.72 13.55 -6.84
C GLU A 231 -36.37 12.23 -7.31
N GLY A 232 -36.80 11.39 -6.37
CA GLY A 232 -37.48 10.12 -6.65
C GLY A 232 -36.62 8.88 -6.41
N ASP A 233 -37.13 7.72 -6.82
CA ASP A 233 -36.39 6.46 -6.80
C ASP A 233 -35.21 6.57 -7.78
N THR A 234 -34.00 6.59 -7.22
CA THR A 234 -32.77 6.82 -7.98
C THR A 234 -32.25 5.53 -8.62
N GLY A 235 -32.80 4.36 -8.28
CA GLY A 235 -32.38 3.07 -8.82
C GLY A 235 -30.96 2.65 -8.38
N GLU A 236 -30.40 1.68 -9.10
CA GLU A 236 -29.08 1.09 -8.85
C GLU A 236 -28.19 1.19 -10.10
N GLY A 237 -26.87 1.17 -9.93
CA GLY A 237 -25.97 1.27 -11.08
C GLY A 237 -24.48 1.32 -10.76
N PHE A 238 -23.68 1.13 -11.80
CA PHE A 238 -22.23 1.18 -11.73
C PHE A 238 -21.70 2.61 -11.82
N THR A 239 -20.48 2.81 -11.37
CA THR A 239 -19.75 4.05 -11.68
C THR A 239 -19.57 4.24 -13.18
N CYS A 240 -19.63 5.48 -13.63
CA CYS A 240 -19.31 5.81 -15.02
C CYS A 240 -17.85 5.54 -15.39
N HIS A 241 -16.93 5.76 -14.45
CA HIS A 241 -15.51 5.55 -14.67
C HIS A 241 -15.10 4.08 -14.49
N HIS A 242 -13.95 3.75 -15.08
CA HIS A 242 -13.24 2.49 -14.94
C HIS A 242 -11.85 2.74 -14.37
N TYR A 243 -11.29 1.74 -13.70
CA TYR A 243 -9.88 1.75 -13.34
C TYR A 243 -9.04 1.30 -14.54
N GLY A 244 -8.72 2.28 -15.39
CA GLY A 244 -7.95 2.08 -16.63
C GLY A 244 -6.45 2.31 -16.49
N SER A 245 -5.99 3.08 -15.50
CA SER A 245 -4.57 3.41 -15.31
C SER A 245 -3.81 2.23 -14.71
N PHE A 246 -2.76 1.76 -15.38
CA PHE A 246 -2.10 0.51 -15.02
C PHE A 246 -1.31 0.57 -13.70
N ASN A 247 -0.57 1.65 -13.45
CA ASN A 247 0.24 1.82 -12.25
C ASN A 247 -0.54 2.54 -11.12
N THR A 248 -1.68 1.96 -10.74
CA THR A 248 -2.51 2.45 -9.63
C THR A 248 -2.89 1.31 -8.69
N GLU A 249 -3.29 1.62 -7.47
CA GLU A 249 -3.61 0.66 -6.42
C GLU A 249 -4.82 -0.26 -6.71
N PRO A 250 -5.84 0.12 -7.51
CA PRO A 250 -6.98 -0.74 -7.85
C PRO A 250 -6.59 -2.02 -8.57
N ARG A 251 -5.37 -2.11 -9.12
CA ARG A 251 -4.87 -3.33 -9.78
C ARG A 251 -4.85 -4.56 -8.86
N ILE A 252 -4.93 -4.39 -7.53
CA ILE A 252 -5.13 -5.52 -6.62
C ILE A 252 -6.43 -6.28 -6.93
N ALA A 253 -7.53 -5.56 -7.23
CA ALA A 253 -8.81 -6.17 -7.59
C ALA A 253 -8.69 -6.90 -8.93
N SER A 254 -7.96 -6.33 -9.89
CA SER A 254 -7.62 -6.99 -11.16
C SER A 254 -6.90 -8.32 -10.94
N TYR A 255 -5.87 -8.34 -10.09
CA TYR A 255 -5.11 -9.56 -9.81
C TYR A 255 -5.96 -10.64 -9.16
N ILE A 256 -6.82 -10.25 -8.21
CA ILE A 256 -7.69 -11.19 -7.52
C ILE A 256 -8.74 -11.73 -8.50
N GLY A 257 -9.44 -10.87 -9.24
CA GLY A 257 -10.45 -11.31 -10.20
C GLY A 257 -9.87 -12.24 -11.28
N ILE A 258 -8.66 -11.97 -11.77
CA ILE A 258 -7.97 -12.87 -12.71
C ILE A 258 -7.58 -14.19 -12.02
N ALA A 259 -7.02 -14.14 -10.82
CA ALA A 259 -6.58 -15.33 -10.09
C ALA A 259 -7.75 -16.25 -9.67
N MET A 260 -8.91 -15.67 -9.39
CA MET A 260 -10.16 -16.39 -9.06
C MET A 260 -10.88 -16.92 -10.31
N GLY A 261 -10.56 -16.38 -11.50
CA GLY A 261 -11.16 -16.77 -12.76
C GLY A 261 -12.44 -16.00 -13.12
N ASP A 262 -12.79 -14.98 -12.34
CA ASP A 262 -13.97 -14.13 -12.58
C ASP A 262 -13.72 -13.11 -13.69
N ILE A 263 -12.46 -12.72 -13.89
CA ILE A 263 -12.03 -11.73 -14.89
C ILE A 263 -11.06 -12.40 -15.88
N PRO A 264 -11.21 -12.19 -17.20
CA PRO A 264 -10.30 -12.75 -18.20
C PRO A 264 -8.88 -12.14 -18.08
N PRO A 265 -7.82 -12.92 -18.34
CA PRO A 265 -6.43 -12.44 -18.22
C PRO A 265 -6.11 -11.26 -19.15
N GLU A 266 -6.83 -11.11 -20.26
CA GLU A 266 -6.75 -9.97 -21.19
C GLU A 266 -6.96 -8.62 -20.49
N HIS A 267 -7.71 -8.59 -19.37
CA HIS A 267 -7.93 -7.39 -18.56
C HIS A 267 -6.62 -6.68 -18.17
N TYR A 268 -5.58 -7.45 -17.82
CA TYR A 268 -4.26 -6.90 -17.45
C TYR A 268 -3.61 -6.08 -18.58
N PHE A 269 -3.94 -6.39 -19.83
CA PHE A 269 -3.42 -5.73 -21.02
C PHE A 269 -4.35 -4.61 -21.52
N ARG A 270 -5.57 -4.52 -21.00
CA ARG A 270 -6.56 -3.47 -21.34
C ARG A 270 -6.36 -2.17 -20.55
N THR A 271 -5.52 -2.19 -19.53
CA THR A 271 -5.15 -1.00 -18.74
C THR A 271 -3.96 -0.26 -19.37
N PHE A 272 -4.00 1.07 -19.30
CA PHE A 272 -3.06 1.96 -19.94
C PHE A 272 -1.79 2.13 -19.12
N ARG A 273 -0.62 1.87 -19.75
CA ARG A 273 0.69 2.21 -19.17
C ARG A 273 0.89 3.72 -19.29
N THR A 274 0.63 4.23 -20.48
CA THR A 274 0.24 5.61 -20.75
C THR A 274 -0.87 5.57 -21.80
N PHE A 275 -1.46 6.73 -22.11
CA PHE A 275 -2.25 6.83 -23.33
C PHE A 275 -1.33 6.92 -24.55
N PRO A 276 -1.73 6.47 -25.75
CA PRO A 276 -0.91 6.59 -26.97
C PRO A 276 -0.54 8.03 -27.29
N ALA A 277 0.61 8.25 -27.95
CA ALA A 277 1.05 9.56 -28.41
C ALA A 277 0.27 10.03 -29.67
N THR A 278 -1.04 10.24 -29.54
CA THR A 278 -1.93 10.73 -30.59
C THR A 278 -2.66 11.99 -30.14
N CYS A 279 -3.21 12.77 -31.09
CA CYS A 279 -3.93 14.01 -30.77
C CYS A 279 -5.13 13.79 -29.84
N ASP A 280 -5.80 12.63 -29.93
CA ASP A 280 -6.95 12.27 -29.08
C ASP A 280 -6.56 12.17 -27.58
N TRP A 281 -5.27 11.94 -27.31
CA TRP A 281 -4.70 11.82 -25.97
C TRP A 281 -3.64 12.90 -25.69
N GLY A 282 -3.71 14.03 -26.40
CA GLY A 282 -2.78 15.15 -26.22
C GLY A 282 -2.98 15.93 -24.92
N TRP A 283 -3.97 15.55 -24.11
CA TRP A 283 -4.29 16.17 -22.82
C TRP A 283 -3.48 15.58 -21.66
N GLN A 284 -2.90 14.38 -21.81
CA GLN A 284 -2.13 13.73 -20.75
C GLN A 284 -0.87 14.56 -20.43
N GLU A 285 -0.39 14.48 -19.20
CA GLU A 285 0.68 15.33 -18.62
C GLU A 285 1.87 15.59 -19.56
N GLN A 286 2.34 14.56 -20.25
CA GLN A 286 3.39 14.71 -21.25
C GLN A 286 3.22 13.74 -22.41
N GLN A 287 3.82 14.07 -23.55
CA GLN A 287 3.86 13.16 -24.68
C GLN A 287 4.69 11.90 -24.33
N PRO A 288 4.11 10.70 -24.37
CA PRO A 288 4.81 9.48 -23.97
C PRO A 288 5.77 8.99 -25.05
N VAL A 289 6.76 8.23 -24.61
CA VAL A 289 7.62 7.39 -25.46
C VAL A 289 7.16 5.94 -25.36
N GLY A 290 7.33 5.15 -26.41
CA GLY A 290 6.99 3.72 -26.36
C GLY A 290 6.74 3.12 -27.72
N GLU A 291 6.32 1.86 -27.72
CA GLU A 291 5.92 1.12 -28.91
C GLU A 291 4.70 0.26 -28.61
N THR A 292 3.95 -0.09 -29.67
CA THR A 292 2.79 -0.99 -29.54
C THR A 292 3.22 -2.44 -29.69
N ARG A 293 2.77 -3.29 -28.78
CA ARG A 293 2.94 -4.74 -28.83
C ARG A 293 1.63 -5.46 -28.53
N THR A 294 1.46 -6.65 -29.08
CA THR A 294 0.23 -7.43 -28.89
C THR A 294 0.44 -8.54 -27.87
N TYR A 295 -0.42 -8.59 -26.85
CA TYR A 295 -0.43 -9.60 -25.79
C TYR A 295 -1.82 -10.20 -25.67
N LEU A 296 -1.94 -11.53 -25.76
CA LEU A 296 -3.24 -12.21 -25.75
C LEU A 296 -4.26 -11.63 -26.74
N GLY A 297 -3.79 -11.15 -27.89
CA GLY A 297 -4.65 -10.49 -28.90
C GLY A 297 -5.10 -9.07 -28.54
N VAL A 298 -4.59 -8.47 -27.47
CA VAL A 298 -4.79 -7.07 -27.09
C VAL A 298 -3.57 -6.25 -27.51
N ASP A 299 -3.78 -5.19 -28.28
CA ASP A 299 -2.72 -4.23 -28.60
C ASP A 299 -2.48 -3.30 -27.42
N VAL A 300 -1.24 -3.28 -26.94
CA VAL A 300 -0.79 -2.53 -25.78
C VAL A 300 0.26 -1.53 -26.22
N PHE A 301 0.00 -0.25 -25.99
CA PHE A 301 1.05 0.76 -26.07
C PHE A 301 1.91 0.67 -24.79
N GLU A 302 3.14 0.17 -24.91
CA GLU A 302 4.12 0.08 -23.82
C GLU A 302 4.75 1.46 -23.58
N GLY A 303 3.90 2.40 -23.20
CA GLY A 303 4.24 3.79 -23.00
C GLY A 303 4.92 4.06 -21.66
N ALA A 304 5.77 5.08 -21.66
CA ALA A 304 6.41 5.65 -20.49
C ALA A 304 6.59 7.16 -20.63
N TYR A 305 6.68 7.84 -19.49
CA TYR A 305 7.04 9.24 -19.35
C TYR A 305 8.53 9.40 -19.08
N THR A 306 9.08 10.53 -19.52
CA THR A 306 10.49 10.86 -19.29
C THR A 306 10.59 11.79 -18.09
N TYR A 307 11.26 11.34 -17.03
CA TYR A 307 11.52 12.16 -15.84
C TYR A 307 13.02 12.12 -15.53
N ARG A 308 13.70 13.25 -15.70
CA ARG A 308 15.14 13.42 -15.39
C ARG A 308 16.03 12.31 -15.99
N GLY A 309 15.74 11.90 -17.23
CA GLY A 309 16.48 10.86 -17.95
C GLY A 309 16.06 9.42 -17.63
N MET A 310 15.04 9.23 -16.80
CA MET A 310 14.40 7.94 -16.54
C MET A 310 13.15 7.78 -17.41
N GLN A 311 12.80 6.54 -17.74
CA GLN A 311 11.52 6.18 -18.36
C GLN A 311 10.66 5.47 -17.33
N ILE A 312 9.50 6.05 -17.01
CA ILE A 312 8.63 5.61 -15.93
C ILE A 312 7.21 5.43 -16.46
N VAL A 313 6.57 4.33 -16.08
CA VAL A 313 5.12 4.16 -16.23
C VAL A 313 4.44 4.96 -15.11
N PRO A 314 3.77 6.08 -15.44
CA PRO A 314 3.16 6.98 -14.45
C PRO A 314 1.96 6.34 -13.74
N SER A 315 1.64 6.83 -12.54
CA SER A 315 0.33 6.56 -11.91
C SER A 315 -0.73 7.55 -12.42
N TRP A 316 -1.92 7.62 -11.82
CA TRP A 316 -2.90 8.62 -12.24
C TRP A 316 -2.49 10.03 -11.80
N GLY A 317 -2.21 10.22 -10.51
CA GLY A 317 -1.86 11.53 -9.96
C GLY A 317 -0.41 11.71 -9.51
N GLY A 318 0.44 10.69 -9.63
CA GLY A 318 1.85 10.77 -9.25
C GLY A 318 2.17 10.41 -7.80
N SER A 319 1.24 9.81 -7.05
CA SER A 319 1.48 9.45 -5.64
C SER A 319 2.19 8.10 -5.46
N MET A 320 2.94 7.97 -4.36
CA MET A 320 3.53 6.68 -3.99
C MET A 320 2.48 5.62 -3.65
N PHE A 321 1.35 6.01 -3.04
CA PHE A 321 0.28 5.08 -2.66
C PHE A 321 -0.25 4.31 -3.88
N GLU A 322 -0.59 5.03 -4.96
CA GLU A 322 -1.07 4.43 -6.20
C GLU A 322 -0.08 3.40 -6.76
N ALA A 323 1.20 3.76 -6.80
CA ALA A 323 2.22 2.92 -7.42
C ALA A 323 2.67 1.75 -6.52
N LEU A 324 2.71 1.92 -5.19
CA LEU A 324 3.50 1.06 -4.30
C LEU A 324 2.68 0.32 -3.24
N MET A 325 1.36 0.50 -3.19
CA MET A 325 0.53 -0.27 -2.25
C MET A 325 0.47 -1.76 -2.61
N VAL A 326 0.26 -2.10 -3.89
CA VAL A 326 0.19 -3.50 -4.36
C VAL A 326 1.46 -4.32 -4.13
N PRO A 327 2.68 -3.80 -4.38
CA PRO A 327 3.90 -4.57 -4.17
C PRO A 327 4.18 -4.93 -2.70
N LEU A 328 3.44 -4.37 -1.74
CA LEU A 328 3.48 -4.83 -0.35
C LEU A 328 2.94 -6.25 -0.17
N LEU A 329 1.99 -6.67 -1.01
CA LEU A 329 1.30 -7.96 -0.91
C LEU A 329 1.62 -8.90 -2.09
N VAL A 330 1.96 -8.35 -3.24
CA VAL A 330 2.20 -9.09 -4.49
C VAL A 330 3.63 -8.81 -4.95
N PRO A 331 4.51 -9.82 -5.13
CA PRO A 331 5.91 -9.60 -5.48
C PRO A 331 6.07 -9.29 -6.98
N GLU A 332 5.49 -8.17 -7.42
CA GLU A 332 5.45 -7.70 -8.80
C GLU A 332 6.85 -7.57 -9.41
N GLU A 333 7.82 -7.09 -8.63
CA GLU A 333 9.21 -6.94 -9.04
C GLU A 333 9.91 -8.28 -9.31
N GLN A 334 9.48 -9.35 -8.64
CA GLN A 334 10.02 -10.70 -8.85
C GLN A 334 9.36 -11.38 -10.06
N TRP A 335 8.07 -11.15 -10.26
CA TRP A 335 7.32 -11.73 -11.39
C TRP A 335 7.56 -10.97 -12.70
N GLY A 336 7.79 -9.66 -12.62
CA GLY A 336 8.05 -8.77 -13.75
C GLY A 336 9.42 -8.11 -13.67
N PRO A 337 10.55 -8.84 -13.72
CA PRO A 337 11.89 -8.28 -13.53
C PRO A 337 12.30 -7.29 -14.64
N ARG A 338 11.61 -7.32 -15.79
CA ARG A 338 11.82 -6.39 -16.92
C ARG A 338 10.73 -5.33 -17.05
N SER A 339 9.76 -5.31 -16.15
CA SER A 339 8.67 -4.34 -16.10
C SER A 339 8.63 -3.68 -14.72
N TRP A 340 7.90 -4.25 -13.76
CA TRP A 340 7.78 -3.72 -12.39
C TRP A 340 9.12 -3.69 -11.64
N GLY A 341 9.99 -4.67 -11.87
CA GLY A 341 11.35 -4.68 -11.32
C GLY A 341 12.23 -3.54 -11.83
N VAL A 342 11.82 -2.87 -12.91
CA VAL A 342 12.43 -1.62 -13.41
C VAL A 342 11.63 -0.42 -12.94
N ASN A 343 10.30 -0.42 -13.08
CA ASN A 343 9.46 0.73 -12.81
C ASN A 343 9.43 1.13 -11.32
N HIS A 344 9.25 0.18 -10.39
CA HIS A 344 9.08 0.50 -8.97
C HIS A 344 10.29 1.24 -8.39
N PRO A 345 11.55 0.80 -8.61
CA PRO A 345 12.72 1.56 -8.16
C PRO A 345 12.85 2.94 -8.82
N LEU A 346 12.51 3.07 -10.11
CA LEU A 346 12.56 4.37 -10.81
C LEU A 346 11.50 5.34 -10.29
N TYR A 347 10.31 4.84 -9.97
CA TYR A 347 9.22 5.62 -9.38
C TYR A 347 9.62 6.16 -8.00
N VAL A 348 10.20 5.30 -7.14
CA VAL A 348 10.77 5.73 -5.84
C VAL A 348 11.90 6.75 -6.03
N ARG A 349 12.79 6.52 -7.01
CA ARG A 349 13.87 7.47 -7.32
C ARG A 349 13.33 8.82 -7.77
N ALA A 350 12.28 8.86 -8.60
CA ALA A 350 11.65 10.11 -9.03
C ALA A 350 11.09 10.91 -7.84
N GLN A 351 10.43 10.24 -6.90
CA GLN A 351 9.95 10.85 -5.66
C GLN A 351 11.09 11.45 -4.82
N ILE A 352 12.21 10.73 -4.71
CA ILE A 352 13.42 11.19 -4.01
C ILE A 352 14.04 12.41 -4.70
N GLU A 353 14.27 12.33 -6.01
CA GLU A 353 14.89 13.42 -6.78
C GLU A 353 14.00 14.67 -6.76
N HIS A 354 12.68 14.51 -6.89
CA HIS A 354 11.75 15.62 -6.77
C HIS A 354 11.85 16.31 -5.40
N GLY A 355 11.65 15.56 -4.32
CA GLY A 355 11.59 16.13 -2.97
C GLY A 355 12.94 16.66 -2.44
N LEU A 356 14.05 16.01 -2.79
CA LEU A 356 15.37 16.36 -2.26
C LEU A 356 16.19 17.28 -3.17
N GLU A 357 16.02 17.22 -4.50
CA GLU A 357 16.84 17.98 -5.45
C GLU A 357 16.07 19.08 -6.18
N GLU A 358 14.93 18.75 -6.79
CA GLU A 358 14.17 19.69 -7.62
C GLU A 358 13.42 20.72 -6.77
N ALA A 359 12.61 20.24 -5.83
CA ALA A 359 11.81 21.09 -4.94
C ALA A 359 12.57 21.50 -3.67
N GLY A 360 13.59 20.73 -3.28
CA GLY A 360 14.48 21.07 -2.16
C GLY A 360 13.80 21.06 -0.79
N TYR A 361 12.72 20.30 -0.61
CA TYR A 361 11.97 20.22 0.65
C TYR A 361 12.76 19.54 1.78
N GLY A 362 13.74 18.71 1.44
CA GLY A 362 14.51 17.92 2.41
C GLY A 362 13.79 16.65 2.91
N TYR A 363 12.66 16.32 2.30
CA TYR A 363 11.92 15.07 2.47
C TYR A 363 11.34 14.61 1.13
N TRP A 364 10.88 13.36 1.08
CA TRP A 364 10.28 12.76 -0.10
C TRP A 364 9.22 11.74 0.30
N GLY A 365 8.46 11.30 -0.68
CA GLY A 365 7.47 10.24 -0.54
C GLY A 365 6.07 10.78 -0.38
N PHE A 366 5.59 11.42 -1.44
CA PHE A 366 4.31 12.10 -1.47
C PHE A 366 3.19 11.08 -1.69
N SER A 367 2.25 11.03 -0.75
CA SER A 367 1.09 10.15 -0.75
C SER A 367 -0.11 10.87 -0.17
N PRO A 368 -1.34 10.47 -0.53
CA PRO A 368 -2.55 11.01 0.07
C PRO A 368 -2.57 10.90 1.59
N SER A 369 -2.96 11.98 2.25
CA SER A 369 -3.06 12.04 3.71
C SER A 369 -3.98 13.17 4.15
N ASN A 370 -4.34 13.16 5.44
CA ASN A 370 -4.84 14.37 6.08
C ASN A 370 -3.80 15.49 5.99
N ASP A 371 -4.28 16.72 5.85
CA ASP A 371 -3.44 17.91 5.72
C ASP A 371 -3.53 18.85 6.94
N PRO A 372 -2.52 19.70 7.19
CA PRO A 372 -2.52 20.61 8.34
C PRO A 372 -3.53 21.76 8.26
N ALA A 373 -4.08 22.07 7.08
CA ALA A 373 -5.12 23.10 6.91
C ALA A 373 -6.51 22.57 7.30
N GLY A 374 -6.61 21.27 7.59
CA GLY A 374 -7.85 20.60 7.96
C GLY A 374 -8.50 19.99 6.73
N GLY A 375 -8.46 18.67 6.63
CA GLY A 375 -9.00 17.96 5.49
C GLY A 375 -8.20 16.72 5.15
N TYR A 376 -8.41 16.25 3.93
CA TYR A 376 -7.69 15.17 3.28
C TYR A 376 -7.36 15.61 1.86
N ARG A 377 -6.15 15.30 1.40
CA ARG A 377 -5.68 15.66 0.07
C ARG A 377 -4.73 14.60 -0.46
N GLU A 378 -4.77 14.41 -1.78
CA GLU A 378 -3.79 13.64 -2.51
C GLU A 378 -2.51 14.46 -2.75
N TYR A 379 -1.38 13.90 -2.34
CA TYR A 379 -0.04 14.42 -2.62
C TYR A 379 0.68 13.46 -3.57
N GLY A 380 1.45 14.01 -4.50
CA GLY A 380 2.21 13.24 -5.47
C GLY A 380 3.31 14.08 -6.12
N VAL A 381 3.92 13.50 -7.16
CA VAL A 381 4.78 14.21 -8.11
C VAL A 381 4.03 14.21 -9.43
N ASP A 382 3.42 15.32 -9.76
CA ASP A 382 2.57 15.55 -10.94
C ASP A 382 3.23 15.10 -12.25
N GLN A 383 4.52 15.40 -12.45
CA GLN A 383 5.30 15.04 -13.65
C GLN A 383 5.37 13.52 -13.93
N ILE A 384 5.06 12.67 -12.94
CA ILE A 384 4.97 11.21 -13.06
C ILE A 384 3.54 10.69 -12.82
N GLY A 385 2.54 11.55 -12.96
CA GLY A 385 1.11 11.25 -13.05
C GLY A 385 0.59 11.42 -14.48
N LEU A 386 -0.44 10.66 -14.86
CA LEU A 386 -1.10 10.75 -16.17
C LEU A 386 -2.00 11.99 -16.30
N ASN A 387 -2.65 12.36 -15.21
CA ASN A 387 -3.60 13.46 -15.17
C ASN A 387 -2.84 14.80 -15.16
N PRO A 388 -3.10 15.73 -16.10
CA PRO A 388 -2.49 17.06 -16.08
C PRO A 388 -2.84 17.88 -14.83
N ASP A 389 -4.01 17.62 -14.25
CA ASP A 389 -4.41 18.15 -12.95
C ASP A 389 -4.02 17.17 -11.83
N GLY A 390 -2.82 16.60 -11.92
CA GLY A 390 -2.31 15.57 -11.03
C GLY A 390 -2.12 16.05 -9.59
N TYR A 391 -1.49 15.23 -8.77
CA TYR A 391 -1.29 15.54 -7.36
C TYR A 391 0.00 16.33 -7.17
N SER A 392 -0.15 17.60 -6.79
CA SER A 392 0.98 18.44 -6.40
C SER A 392 1.67 17.94 -5.12
N SER A 393 2.95 18.25 -4.97
CA SER A 393 3.76 17.86 -3.81
C SER A 393 3.70 18.85 -2.64
N ASP A 394 3.14 20.04 -2.85
CA ASP A 394 3.07 21.18 -1.91
C ASP A 394 1.63 21.58 -1.54
N GLN A 395 1.45 22.44 -0.54
CA GLN A 395 0.11 22.84 -0.10
C GLN A 395 -0.53 23.85 -1.06
N GLU A 396 0.29 24.63 -1.75
CA GLU A 396 -0.09 25.70 -2.65
C GLU A 396 -0.66 25.17 -3.99
N ARG A 397 -0.51 23.86 -4.24
CA ARG A 397 -0.88 23.21 -5.50
C ARG A 397 -0.11 23.75 -6.70
N THR A 398 1.20 23.88 -6.52
CA THR A 398 2.09 24.23 -7.63
C THR A 398 2.20 23.02 -8.54
N LEU A 399 1.71 23.16 -9.77
CA LEU A 399 1.88 22.20 -10.84
C LEU A 399 3.00 22.67 -11.77
N VAL A 400 3.66 21.73 -12.41
CA VAL A 400 4.63 22.01 -13.46
C VAL A 400 3.87 22.42 -14.73
N ASP A 401 4.29 23.51 -15.36
CA ASP A 401 3.72 23.94 -16.64
C ASP A 401 4.15 22.93 -17.73
N PRO A 402 3.20 22.28 -18.44
CA PRO A 402 3.50 21.19 -19.37
C PRO A 402 4.37 21.58 -20.58
#